data_AF-A0A381T5G9-F1
#
_entry.id   AF-A0A381T5G9-F1
#
_cell.length_a   1.000
_cell.length_b   1.000
_cell.length_c   1.000
_cell.angle_alpha   90.00
_cell.angle_beta   90.00
_cell.angle_gamma   90.00
#
_symmetry.space_group_name_H-M   'P 1'
#
loop_
_entity.id
_entity.type
_entity.pdbx_description
1 polymer ?
#
loop_
_entity_poly.entity_id
_entity_poly.type
_entity_poly.pdbx_seq_one_letter_code
_entity_poly.pdbx_strand_id
1 'polypeptide(L)' 'MESQPTRRSHFIPRTRDGWIACISFLVIFMLAMPPVTHTLLNRTDPWILGLPFIYVTLFAVYTVLIGVLVWALRRGL' A
#
# COMPACT_ATOMS: atom_id res chain seq x y z
N MET A 1 28.60 -33.96 -2.19
CA MET A 1 27.58 -33.01 -2.67
C MET A 1 27.56 -31.86 -1.69
N GLU A 2 28.34 -30.80 -1.93
CA GLU A 2 28.19 -29.53 -1.21
C GLU A 2 26.73 -29.07 -1.29
N SER A 3 26.08 -28.94 -0.13
CA SER A 3 24.82 -28.22 -0.02
C SER A 3 25.08 -26.74 -0.33
N GLN A 4 24.69 -26.31 -1.53
CA GLN A 4 24.64 -24.88 -1.88
C GLN A 4 23.93 -24.12 -0.74
N PRO A 5 24.50 -23.05 -0.19
CA PRO A 5 23.84 -22.29 0.86
C PRO A 5 22.49 -21.81 0.32
N THR A 6 21.40 -22.20 0.98
CA THR A 6 20.04 -21.82 0.61
C THR A 6 19.90 -20.31 0.72
N ARG A 7 20.19 -19.60 -0.37
CA ARG A 7 20.15 -18.14 -0.42
C ARG A 7 18.71 -17.69 -0.20
N ARG A 8 18.43 -17.10 0.96
CA ARG A 8 17.09 -16.62 1.31
C ARG A 8 16.56 -15.71 0.22
N SER A 9 15.36 -16.00 -0.29
CA SER A 9 14.74 -15.28 -1.41
C SER A 9 14.83 -13.77 -1.23
N HIS A 10 15.22 -13.06 -2.30
CA HIS A 10 15.27 -11.60 -2.31
C HIS A 10 13.87 -10.96 -2.33
N PHE A 11 12.84 -11.73 -2.70
CA PHE A 11 11.44 -11.28 -2.74
C PHE A 11 10.76 -11.23 -1.37
N ILE A 12 11.43 -11.74 -0.32
CA ILE A 12 10.88 -11.77 1.04
C ILE A 12 11.59 -10.71 1.87
N PRO A 13 10.86 -9.79 2.53
CA PRO A 13 11.46 -8.80 3.40
C PRO A 13 12.27 -9.49 4.51
N ARG A 14 13.53 -9.05 4.68
CA ARG A 14 14.46 -9.63 5.66
C ARG A 14 14.47 -8.86 6.98
N THR A 15 14.07 -7.58 6.94
CA THR A 15 14.06 -6.65 8.07
C THR A 15 12.64 -6.43 8.57
N ARG A 16 12.50 -6.05 9.86
CA ARG A 16 11.20 -5.64 10.41
C ARG A 16 10.63 -4.45 9.66
N ASP A 17 11.47 -3.48 9.33
CA ASP A 17 11.07 -2.29 8.55
C ASP A 17 10.55 -2.67 7.16
N GLY A 18 11.16 -3.65 6.48
CA GLY A 18 10.68 -4.18 5.20
C GLY A 18 9.32 -4.88 5.33
N TRP A 19 9.09 -5.62 6.42
CA TRP A 19 7.78 -6.19 6.71
C TRP A 19 6.73 -5.11 6.99
N ILE A 20 7.09 -4.07 7.74
CA ILE A 20 6.20 -2.93 8.01
C ILE A 20 5.85 -2.21 6.70
N ALA A 21 6.83 -1.94 5.83
CA ALA A 21 6.60 -1.33 4.53
C ALA A 21 5.66 -2.18 3.66
N CYS A 22 5.92 -3.49 3.57
CA CYS A 22 5.13 -4.41 2.77
C CYS A 22 3.68 -4.54 3.30
N ILE A 23 3.51 -4.80 4.59
CA ILE A 23 2.18 -4.95 5.21
C ILE A 23 1.39 -3.65 5.12
N SER A 24 2.00 -2.51 5.45
CA SER A 24 1.32 -1.21 5.36
C SER A 24 0.88 -0.91 3.93
N PHE A 25 1.76 -1.14 2.94
CA PHE A 25 1.41 -0.98 1.53
C PHE A 25 0.23 -1.89 1.15
N LEU A 26 0.28 -3.18 1.48
CA LEU A 26 -0.79 -4.13 1.15
C LEU A 26 -2.13 -3.75 1.79
N VAL A 27 -2.13 -3.37 3.06
CA VAL A 27 -3.34 -2.97 3.80
C VAL A 27 -3.96 -1.70 3.19
N ILE A 28 -3.14 -0.69 2.89
CA ILE A 28 -3.63 0.55 2.28
C ILE A 28 -4.07 0.29 0.83
N PHE A 29 -3.35 -0.55 0.09
CA PHE A 29 -3.67 -0.91 -1.29
C PHE A 29 -5.02 -1.63 -1.41
N MET A 30 -5.41 -2.43 -0.40
CA MET A 30 -6.75 -3.01 -0.35
C MET A 30 -7.86 -1.93 -0.40
N LEU A 31 -7.65 -0.75 0.19
CA LEU A 31 -8.62 0.35 0.12
C LEU A 31 -8.83 0.90 -1.31
N ALA A 32 -7.88 0.68 -2.21
CA ALA A 32 -7.98 1.07 -3.62
C ALA A 32 -8.58 -0.05 -4.50
N MET A 33 -8.80 -1.25 -3.96
CA MET A 33 -9.34 -2.37 -4.74
C MET A 33 -10.86 -2.24 -4.94
N PRO A 34 -11.40 -2.71 -6.09
CA PRO A 34 -12.83 -2.62 -6.39
C PRO A 34 -13.74 -3.18 -5.28
N PRO A 35 -13.49 -4.37 -4.70
CA PRO A 35 -14.37 -4.89 -3.64
C PRO A 35 -14.47 -3.97 -2.42
N VAL A 36 -13.38 -3.30 -2.03
CA VAL A 36 -13.35 -2.44 -0.84
C VAL A 36 -13.90 -1.05 -1.15
N THR A 37 -13.52 -0.49 -2.29
CA THR A 37 -14.07 0.80 -2.76
C THR A 37 -15.57 0.70 -2.98
N HIS A 38 -16.06 -0.38 -3.60
CA HIS A 38 -17.49 -0.57 -3.85
C HIS A 38 -18.32 -0.85 -2.59
N THR A 39 -17.71 -1.45 -1.55
CA THR A 39 -18.42 -1.76 -0.29
C THR A 39 -18.38 -0.63 0.74
N LEU A 40 -17.25 0.08 0.86
CA LEU A 40 -17.06 1.11 1.89
C LEU A 40 -17.15 2.54 1.35
N LEU A 41 -16.76 2.78 0.10
CA LEU A 41 -16.58 4.12 -0.48
C LEU A 41 -17.56 4.47 -1.60
N ASN A 42 -18.44 3.56 -1.99
CA ASN A 42 -19.43 3.75 -3.05
C ASN A 42 -20.63 4.59 -2.59
N ARG A 43 -20.33 5.79 -2.10
CA ARG A 43 -21.31 6.81 -1.78
C ARG A 43 -21.11 7.94 -2.78
N THR A 44 -22.13 8.17 -3.61
CA THR A 44 -22.16 9.22 -4.63
C THR A 44 -22.46 10.60 -4.05
N ASP A 45 -23.04 10.67 -2.85
CA ASP A 45 -23.64 11.89 -2.32
C ASP A 45 -22.73 12.82 -1.50
N PRO A 46 -21.63 12.40 -0.85
CA PRO A 46 -20.72 13.39 -0.30
C PRO A 46 -19.89 13.99 -1.44
N TRP A 47 -20.00 15.30 -1.60
CA TRP A 47 -19.12 16.10 -2.44
C TRP A 47 -18.14 16.83 -1.54
N ILE A 48 -16.85 16.70 -1.81
CA ILE A 48 -15.79 17.40 -1.08
C ILE A 48 -15.19 18.41 -2.05
N LEU A 49 -15.32 19.71 -1.75
CA LEU A 49 -14.76 20.79 -2.58
C LEU A 49 -15.18 20.73 -4.06
N GLY A 50 -16.40 20.25 -4.34
CA GLY A 50 -16.89 20.09 -5.72
C GLY A 50 -16.42 18.82 -6.44
N LEU A 51 -15.67 17.95 -5.77
CA LEU A 51 -15.27 16.64 -6.27
C LEU A 51 -16.06 15.52 -5.58
N PRO A 52 -16.46 14.46 -6.30
CA PRO A 52 -17.00 13.25 -5.70
C PRO A 52 -16.09 12.69 -4.59
N PHE A 53 -16.68 12.31 -3.46
CA PHE A 53 -15.98 11.76 -2.29
C PHE A 53 -15.00 10.64 -2.64
N ILE A 54 -15.39 9.75 -3.55
CA ILE A 54 -14.56 8.62 -3.97
C ILE A 54 -13.23 9.09 -4.59
N TYR A 55 -13.23 10.17 -5.38
CA TYR A 55 -12.00 10.68 -6.01
C TYR A 55 -11.07 11.31 -4.98
N VAL A 56 -11.62 12.10 -4.06
CA VAL A 56 -10.82 12.71 -2.99
C VAL A 56 -10.23 11.64 -2.08
N THR A 57 -11.01 10.60 -1.78
CA THR A 57 -10.52 9.51 -0.94
C THR A 57 -9.46 8.68 -1.65
N LEU A 58 -9.65 8.33 -2.93
CA LEU A 58 -8.63 7.63 -3.71
C LEU A 58 -7.35 8.47 -3.83
N PHE A 59 -7.46 9.78 -4.05
CA PHE A 59 -6.31 10.68 -4.06
C PHE A 59 -5.53 10.63 -2.75
N ALA A 60 -6.22 10.66 -1.60
CA ALA A 60 -5.59 10.52 -0.29
C ALA A 60 -4.92 9.14 -0.13
N VAL A 61 -5.59 8.05 -0.48
CA VAL A 61 -5.06 6.68 -0.42
C VAL A 61 -3.78 6.55 -1.26
N TYR A 62 -3.79 7.05 -2.51
CA TYR A 62 -2.59 7.02 -3.36
C TYR A 62 -1.46 7.87 -2.81
N THR A 63 -1.76 9.04 -2.24
CA THR A 63 -0.73 9.88 -1.60
C THR A 63 -0.08 9.15 -0.43
N VAL A 64 -0.86 8.43 0.38
CA VAL A 64 -0.34 7.62 1.48
C VAL A 64 0.49 6.44 0.95
N LEU A 65 0.05 5.75 -0.11
CA LEU A 65 0.83 4.66 -0.74
C LEU A 65 2.19 5.16 -1.24
N ILE A 66 2.21 6.30 -1.93
CA ILE A 66 3.45 6.95 -2.37
C ILE A 66 4.31 7.30 -1.15
N GLY A 67 3.71 7.81 -0.07
CA GLY A 67 4.39 8.08 1.19
C GLY A 67 5.07 6.85 1.79
N VAL A 68 4.41 5.69 1.77
CA VAL A 68 4.99 4.41 2.23
C VAL A 68 6.20 4.02 1.36
N LEU A 69 6.09 4.16 0.04
CA LEU A 69 7.19 3.85 -0.88
C LEU A 69 8.38 4.81 -0.69
N VAL A 70 8.12 6.11 -0.56
CA VAL A 70 9.15 7.11 -0.27
C VAL A 70 9.81 6.86 1.08
N TRP A 71 9.03 6.45 2.09
CA TRP A 71 9.56 6.06 3.39
C TRP A 71 10.45 4.83 3.31
N ALA A 72 10.03 3.79 2.59
CA ALA A 72 10.82 2.59 2.37
C ALA A 72 12.13 2.90 1.65
N LEU A 73 12.08 3.74 0.61
CA LEU A 73 13.25 4.21 -0.12
C LEU A 73 14.23 4.96 0.81
N ARG A 74 13.72 5.86 1.66
CA ARG A 74 14.55 6.60 2.64
C ARG A 74 15.20 5.70 3.69
N ARG A 75 14.62 4.53 3.95
CA ARG A 75 15.16 3.52 4.89
C ARG A 75 16.15 2.56 4.22
N GLY A 76 16.33 2.64 2.90
CA GLY A 76 17.22 1.75 2.14
C GLY A 76 16.72 0.31 2.07
N LEU A 77 15.39 0.13 2.09
CA LEU A 77 14.72 -1.16 2.01
C LEU A 77 14.59 -1.66 0.56
#